data_AF-A0A524J4F1-F1
#
_entry.id   AF-A0A524J4F1-F1
#
_cell.length_a   1.000
_cell.length_b   1.000
_cell.length_c   1.000
_cell.angle_alpha   90.00
_cell.angle_beta   90.00
_cell.angle_gamma   90.00
#
_symmetry.space_group_name_H-M   'P 1'
#
loop_
_entity.id
_entity.type
_entity.pdbx_description
1 polymer ?
#
loop_
_entity_poly.entity_id
_entity_poly.type
_entity_poly.pdbx_seq_one_letter_code
_entity_poly.pdbx_strand_id
1 'polypeptide(L)'
;MARCPECNTRITLPEGIGQWSHLFCDSCGTKLEVLNLSPLELETVYDDDDDDILYGLDDDDDDEEEEDGAEGLVIIDDEEDEDEDEEEEEEDDDDEEEEW
;
A
#
# COMPACT_ATOMS: atom_id res chain seq x y z
N MET A 1 15.72 -13.19 14.73
CA MET A 1 14.45 -13.89 14.48
C MET A 1 13.59 -12.94 13.67
N ALA A 2 13.15 -13.32 12.47
CA ALA A 2 12.26 -12.48 11.64
C ALA A 2 10.85 -13.04 11.64
N ARG A 3 9.91 -12.24 11.14
CA ARG A 3 8.53 -12.65 10.88
C ARG A 3 8.28 -12.63 9.39
N CYS A 4 7.45 -13.56 8.93
CA CYS A 4 6.93 -13.53 7.57
C CYS A 4 6.05 -12.28 7.40
N PRO A 5 6.26 -11.44 6.37
CA PRO A 5 5.38 -10.30 6.09
C PRO A 5 3.93 -10.73 5.75
N GLU A 6 3.72 -11.92 5.18
CA GLU A 6 2.39 -12.39 4.77
C GLU A 6 1.57 -12.97 5.93
N CYS A 7 2.12 -13.97 6.63
CA CYS A 7 1.39 -14.73 7.64
C CYS A 7 1.82 -14.40 9.08
N ASN A 8 2.80 -13.52 9.24
CA ASN A 8 3.35 -13.09 10.54
C ASN A 8 3.97 -14.22 11.39
N THR A 9 4.15 -15.42 10.82
CA THR A 9 4.83 -16.56 11.42
C THR A 9 6.31 -16.24 11.68
N ARG A 10 6.86 -16.80 12.76
CA ARG A 10 8.30 -16.70 13.08
C ARG A 10 9.12 -17.54 12.11
N ILE A 11 10.03 -16.91 11.38
CA ILE A 11 10.94 -17.58 10.47
C ILE A 11 12.30 -17.72 11.13
N THR A 12 12.82 -18.96 11.10
CA THR A 12 14.19 -19.27 11.51
C THR A 12 15.02 -19.43 10.25
N LEU A 13 16.00 -18.55 10.08
CA LEU A 13 16.91 -18.61 8.94
C LEU A 13 18.03 -19.62 9.20
N PRO A 14 18.46 -20.38 8.17
CA PRO A 14 19.61 -21.26 8.30
C PRO A 14 20.91 -20.45 8.49
N GLU A 15 21.87 -21.07 9.17
CA GLU A 15 23.21 -20.52 9.32
C GLU A 15 23.90 -20.40 7.96
N GLY A 16 24.43 -19.19 7.67
CA GLY A 16 25.09 -18.90 6.40
C GLY A 16 24.19 -18.40 5.27
N ILE A 17 22.92 -18.08 5.53
CA ILE A 17 22.09 -17.41 4.54
C ILE A 17 22.66 -16.02 4.20
N GLY A 18 22.72 -15.72 2.90
CA GLY A 18 23.24 -14.45 2.40
C GLY A 18 22.13 -13.44 2.13
N GLN A 19 22.54 -12.19 1.92
CA GLN A 19 21.70 -11.20 1.27
C GLN A 19 21.31 -11.69 -0.14
N TRP A 20 20.12 -11.34 -0.61
CA TRP A 20 19.52 -11.75 -1.88
C TRP A 20 19.28 -13.28 -2.00
N SER A 21 19.32 -13.99 -0.86
CA SER A 21 18.97 -15.41 -0.83
C SER A 21 17.46 -15.58 -0.79
N HIS A 22 16.97 -16.60 -1.50
CA HIS A 22 15.55 -16.95 -1.53
C HIS A 22 15.27 -18.10 -0.57
N LEU A 23 14.14 -18.03 0.11
CA LEU A 23 13.62 -19.07 1.00
C LEU A 23 12.10 -19.14 0.90
N PHE A 24 11.52 -20.21 1.41
CA PHE A 24 10.07 -20.38 1.48
C PHE A 24 9.60 -20.37 2.92
N CYS A 25 8.45 -19.74 3.18
CA CYS A 25 7.83 -19.80 4.49
C CYS A 25 7.16 -21.18 4.69
N ASP A 26 7.51 -21.89 5.77
CA ASP A 26 6.93 -23.21 6.08
C ASP A 26 5.43 -23.16 6.45
N SER A 27 4.92 -21.99 6.86
CA SER A 27 3.49 -21.83 7.21
C SER A 27 2.58 -21.48 6.05
N CYS A 28 2.96 -20.54 5.19
CA CYS A 28 2.10 -20.08 4.08
C CYS A 28 2.59 -20.53 2.70
N GLY A 29 3.82 -21.05 2.58
CA GLY A 29 4.41 -21.42 1.31
C GLY A 29 4.95 -20.24 0.49
N THR A 30 4.81 -18.99 0.95
CA THR A 30 5.28 -17.81 0.20
C THR A 30 6.79 -17.83 0.02
N LYS A 31 7.24 -17.48 -1.19
CA LYS A 31 8.64 -17.24 -1.55
C LYS A 31 9.08 -15.88 -1.02
N LEU A 32 10.16 -15.87 -0.24
CA LEU A 32 10.71 -14.70 0.41
C LEU A 32 12.17 -14.50 -0.02
N GLU A 33 12.57 -13.25 -0.23
CA GLU A 33 13.96 -12.86 -0.48
C GLU A 33 14.53 -12.10 0.72
N VAL A 34 15.79 -12.38 1.05
CA VAL A 34 16.52 -11.69 2.13
C VAL A 34 17.11 -10.38 1.61
N LEU A 35 16.52 -9.25 1.95
CA LEU A 35 17.05 -7.93 1.55
C LEU A 35 18.24 -7.49 2.41
N ASN A 36 18.24 -7.79 3.71
CA ASN A 36 19.30 -7.45 4.65
C ASN A 36 19.39 -8.46 5.80
N LEU A 37 20.59 -8.60 6.40
CA LEU A 37 20.85 -9.50 7.53
C LEU A 37 20.96 -8.76 8.88
N SER A 38 21.06 -7.43 8.88
CA SER A 38 21.20 -6.59 10.09
C SER A 38 20.79 -5.13 9.80
N PRO A 39 19.53 -4.72 10.06
CA PRO A 39 18.42 -5.52 10.55
C PRO A 39 17.98 -6.58 9.54
N LEU A 40 17.35 -7.64 10.04
CA LEU A 40 16.91 -8.74 9.17
C LEU A 40 15.64 -8.33 8.43
N GLU A 41 15.75 -8.11 7.12
CA GLU A 41 14.66 -7.67 6.25
C GLU A 41 14.36 -8.75 5.20
N LEU A 42 13.07 -9.02 5.01
CA LEU A 42 12.54 -10.03 4.11
C LEU A 42 11.47 -9.40 3.23
N GLU A 43 11.50 -9.68 1.94
CA GLU A 43 10.48 -9.24 0.98
C GLU A 43 9.79 -10.45 0.33
N THR A 44 8.50 -10.31 0.05
CA THR A 44 7.71 -11.31 -0.68
C THR A 44 8.01 -11.21 -2.16
N VAL A 45 8.47 -12.31 -2.74
CA VAL A 45 8.63 -12.42 -4.19
C VAL A 45 7.41 -13.15 -4.72
N TYR A 46 6.60 -12.43 -5.50
CA TYR A 46 5.57 -13.03 -6.32
C TYR A 46 6.24 -13.58 -7.58
N ASP A 47 6.20 -14.89 -7.76
CA ASP A 47 6.59 -15.50 -9.03
C ASP A 47 5.45 -15.17 -10.00
N ASP A 48 5.72 -14.27 -10.94
CA ASP A 48 4.75 -13.83 -11.98
C ASP A 48 4.35 -14.99 -12.93
N ASP A 49 4.98 -16.17 -12.77
CA ASP A 49 4.62 -17.42 -13.44
C ASP A 49 3.37 -18.12 -12.83
N ASP A 50 2.67 -17.51 -11.86
CA ASP A 50 1.29 -17.88 -11.53
C ASP A 50 0.33 -17.22 -12.56
N ASP A 51 0.47 -17.63 -13.82
CA ASP A 51 -0.41 -17.34 -14.97
C ASP A 51 -1.80 -18.01 -14.83
N ASP A 52 -2.18 -18.39 -13.61
CA ASP A 52 -3.46 -19.02 -13.29
C ASP A 52 -4.32 -18.01 -12.51
N ILE A 53 -5.58 -17.87 -12.93
CA ILE A 53 -6.69 -17.24 -12.17
C ILE A 53 -6.91 -15.70 -12.25
N LEU A 54 -6.82 -15.07 -13.44
CA LEU A 54 -7.64 -13.86 -13.71
C LEU A 54 -8.35 -13.82 -15.06
N TYR A 55 -8.56 -14.98 -15.69
CA TYR A 55 -9.40 -15.13 -16.89
C TYR A 55 -10.79 -15.69 -16.52
N GLY A 56 -11.56 -14.98 -15.69
CA GLY A 56 -12.86 -15.47 -15.24
C GLY A 56 -13.84 -14.44 -14.66
N LEU A 57 -13.58 -13.14 -14.82
CA LEU A 57 -14.61 -12.11 -14.63
C LEU A 57 -15.27 -11.82 -15.99
N ASP A 58 -15.89 -12.86 -16.55
CA ASP A 58 -16.93 -12.75 -17.56
C ASP A 58 -18.26 -12.87 -16.80
N ASP A 59 -18.57 -11.82 -16.03
CA ASP A 59 -19.93 -11.60 -15.52
C ASP A 59 -20.59 -10.69 -16.55
N ASP A 60 -21.06 -11.34 -17.61
CA ASP A 60 -22.03 -10.85 -18.57
C ASP A 60 -23.34 -10.59 -17.79
N ASP A 61 -23.40 -9.47 -17.06
CA ASP A 61 -24.63 -8.93 -16.49
C ASP A 61 -25.35 -8.13 -17.60
N ASP A 62 -25.88 -8.89 -18.56
CA ASP A 62 -26.90 -8.48 -19.51
C ASP A 62 -28.27 -8.80 -18.89
N ASP A 63 -28.82 -7.86 -18.13
CA ASP A 63 -30.26 -7.83 -17.82
C ASP A 63 -30.80 -6.44 -18.21
N GLU A 64 -31.09 -6.29 -19.51
CA GLU A 64 -32.03 -5.30 -20.01
C GLU A 64 -33.42 -5.58 -19.39
N GLU A 65 -34.05 -4.59 -18.74
CA GLU A 65 -35.35 -4.06 -19.17
C GLU A 65 -35.65 -2.71 -18.49
N GLU A 66 -36.29 -1.86 -19.28
CA GLU A 66 -36.53 -0.44 -19.05
C GLU A 66 -37.62 -0.15 -17.99
N GLU A 67 -37.75 1.16 -17.73
CA GLU A 67 -38.98 1.92 -17.50
C GLU A 67 -39.59 2.14 -16.08
N ASP A 68 -39.98 3.42 -15.92
CA ASP A 68 -40.77 4.10 -14.89
C ASP A 68 -40.21 4.39 -13.48
N GLY A 69 -39.77 5.65 -13.31
CA GLY A 69 -39.57 6.24 -11.99
C GLY A 69 -38.86 7.59 -12.02
N ALA A 70 -39.48 8.60 -12.63
CA ALA A 70 -39.21 9.97 -12.20
C ALA A 70 -39.36 10.02 -10.68
N GLU A 71 -38.37 10.57 -9.96
CA GLU A 71 -38.55 11.50 -8.85
C GLU A 71 -37.17 12.08 -8.46
N GLY A 72 -37.03 13.40 -8.54
CA GLY A 72 -36.16 14.13 -7.61
C GLY A 72 -34.72 14.44 -8.05
N LEU A 73 -34.59 15.32 -9.03
CA LEU A 73 -33.41 16.17 -9.15
C LEU A 73 -33.27 17.00 -7.86
N VAL A 74 -32.43 16.55 -6.91
CA VAL A 74 -31.99 17.41 -5.81
C VAL A 74 -30.89 18.32 -6.35
N ILE A 75 -31.31 19.53 -6.70
CA ILE A 75 -30.42 20.67 -6.87
C ILE A 75 -29.85 20.95 -5.47
N ILE A 76 -28.60 20.54 -5.24
CA ILE A 76 -27.78 21.11 -4.17
C ILE A 76 -27.14 22.36 -4.77
N ASP A 77 -27.85 23.47 -4.63
CA ASP A 77 -27.38 24.85 -4.74
C ASP A 77 -27.55 25.45 -3.34
N ASP A 78 -26.63 26.34 -2.95
CA ASP A 78 -26.31 26.86 -1.61
C ASP A 78 -25.36 25.97 -0.79
N GLU A 79 -24.22 26.44 -0.28
CA GLU A 79 -23.72 27.80 -0.13
C GLU A 79 -22.19 27.70 0.08
N GLU A 80 -21.42 28.51 -0.66
CA GLU A 80 -20.05 28.89 -0.28
C GLU A 80 -20.14 29.80 0.95
N ASP A 81 -19.64 29.34 2.10
CA ASP A 81 -19.23 30.12 3.28
C ASP A 81 -18.64 29.06 4.23
N GLU A 82 -17.42 29.13 4.75
CA GLU A 82 -16.99 30.00 5.86
C GLU A 82 -15.44 30.02 5.91
N ASP A 83 -14.88 31.21 5.84
CA ASP A 83 -13.71 31.74 6.58
C ASP A 83 -12.45 30.87 6.78
N GLU A 84 -11.34 31.24 6.12
CA GLU A 84 -9.98 31.00 6.64
C GLU A 84 -9.22 32.34 6.69
N ASP A 85 -9.53 33.10 7.74
CA ASP A 85 -8.83 34.30 8.17
C ASP A 85 -8.14 33.94 9.50
N GLU A 86 -6.85 33.61 9.46
CA GLU A 86 -5.98 33.78 10.63
C GLU A 86 -4.64 34.33 10.13
N GLU A 87 -4.56 35.66 10.18
CA GLU A 87 -3.36 36.43 9.92
C GLU A 87 -2.25 36.06 10.93
N GLU A 88 -1.03 36.00 10.39
CA GLU A 88 0.25 36.44 10.95
C GLU A 88 0.43 36.38 12.47
N GLU A 89 1.45 35.64 12.96
CA GLU A 89 2.48 36.27 13.81
C GLU A 89 3.88 35.70 13.49
N GLU A 90 4.79 36.67 13.40
CA GLU A 90 6.19 36.67 12.98
C GLU A 90 7.13 35.96 13.99
N GLU A 91 8.44 36.20 13.81
CA GLU A 91 9.55 36.15 14.80
C GLU A 91 10.69 35.18 14.46
N ASP A 92 11.69 35.76 13.78
CA ASP A 92 13.14 35.65 13.97
C ASP A 92 13.76 34.29 14.39
N ASP A 93 14.65 33.77 13.55
CA ASP A 93 15.89 33.15 14.03
C ASP A 93 17.04 33.36 13.01
N ASP A 94 17.94 34.26 13.42
CA ASP A 94 19.40 34.16 13.34
C ASP A 94 20.13 34.33 11.98
N ASP A 95 20.49 35.59 11.76
CA ASP A 95 21.83 36.06 11.40
C ASP A 95 22.98 35.14 11.85
N GLU A 96 23.78 34.59 10.93
CA GLU A 96 25.25 34.78 10.98
C GLU A 96 25.92 34.38 9.66
N GLU A 97 26.24 35.42 8.90
CA GLU A 97 27.52 35.73 8.26
C GLU A 97 28.28 34.67 7.40
N GLU A 98 28.55 35.13 6.18
CA GLU A 98 29.50 34.62 5.21
C GLU A 98 30.94 34.57 5.77
N GLU A 99 31.58 33.40 5.81
CA GLU A 99 33.04 33.33 5.76
C GLU A 99 33.57 32.21 4.82
N TRP A 100 33.95 32.66 3.62
CA TRP A 100 35.07 32.24 2.75
C TRP A 100 35.33 30.74 2.44
#